data_AF-A0A442J413-F1
#
_entry.id   AF-A0A442J413-F1
#
_cell.length_a   1.000
_cell.length_b   1.000
_cell.length_c   1.000
_cell.angle_alpha   90.00
_cell.angle_beta   90.00
_cell.angle_gamma   90.00
#
_symmetry.space_group_name_H-M   'P 1'
#
loop_
_entity.id
_entity.type
_entity.pdbx_description
1 polymer ?
#
loop_
_entity_poly.entity_id
_entity_poly.type
_entity_poly.pdbx_seq_one_letter_code
_entity_poly.pdbx_strand_id
1 'polypeptide(L)' 'MMTRSLSADLRGRVIAAIEDGVSTREAARRFRIGISTAGSWYRRYRETGEKEARKQGQPS' A
#
# COMPACT_ATOMS: atom_id res chain seq x y z
N MET A 1 15.94 -15.14 6.30
CA MET A 1 14.49 -14.81 6.24
C MET A 1 14.31 -13.31 6.42
N MET A 2 14.47 -12.53 5.34
CA MET A 2 14.15 -11.09 5.29
C MET A 2 13.65 -10.78 3.88
N THR A 3 12.41 -11.15 3.56
CA THR A 3 11.78 -10.77 2.27
C THR A 3 10.48 -9.98 2.46
N ARG A 4 9.94 -9.95 3.69
CA ARG A 4 8.66 -9.29 3.99
C ARG A 4 8.77 -7.78 4.22
N SER A 5 9.91 -7.27 4.68
CA SER A 5 10.03 -5.84 4.99
C SER A 5 10.05 -4.95 3.75
N LEU A 6 10.68 -5.39 2.65
CA LEU A 6 10.67 -4.60 1.41
C LEU A 6 9.29 -4.54 0.75
N SER A 7 8.56 -5.66 0.77
CA SER A 7 7.23 -5.76 0.16
C SER A 7 6.13 -5.05 0.97
N ALA A 8 6.25 -5.01 2.30
CA ALA A 8 5.33 -4.26 3.15
C ALA A 8 5.48 -2.74 2.92
N ASP A 9 6.72 -2.25 2.91
CA ASP A 9 7.03 -0.85 2.65
C ASP A 9 6.59 -0.40 1.25
N LEU A 10 6.74 -1.27 0.24
CA LEU A 10 6.23 -1.00 -1.11
C LEU A 10 4.70 -0.88 -1.14
N ARG A 11 3.99 -1.75 -0.41
CA ARG A 11 2.53 -1.71 -0.33
C ARG A 11 2.03 -0.45 0.37
N GLY A 12 2.66 -0.09 1.50
CA GLY A 12 2.37 1.15 2.22
C GLY A 12 2.57 2.38 1.33
N ARG A 13 3.68 2.45 0.59
CA ARG A 13 3.96 3.56 -0.35
C ARG A 13 2.96 3.66 -1.49
N VAL A 14 2.51 2.52 -2.05
CA VAL A 14 1.47 2.52 -3.10
C VAL A 14 0.14 2.99 -2.54
N ILE A 15 -0.26 2.52 -1.36
CA ILE A 15 -1.52 2.94 -0.72
C ILE A 15 -1.47 4.42 -0.36
N ALA A 16 -0.36 4.91 0.21
CA ALA A 16 -0.17 6.31 0.56
C ALA A 16 -0.25 7.22 -0.67
N ALA A 17 0.39 6.85 -1.78
CA ALA A 17 0.27 7.59 -3.03
C ALA A 17 -1.19 7.63 -3.52
N ILE A 18 -1.92 6.51 -3.41
CA ILE A 18 -3.33 6.47 -3.83
C ILE A 18 -4.22 7.33 -2.94
N GLU A 19 -3.94 7.38 -1.63
CA GLU A 19 -4.65 8.27 -0.70
C GLU A 19 -4.33 9.75 -0.90
N ASP A 20 -3.12 10.08 -1.36
CA ASP A 20 -2.70 11.43 -1.76
C ASP A 20 -3.42 11.92 -3.03
N GLY A 21 -4.26 11.08 -3.65
CA GLY A 21 -5.04 11.40 -4.84
C GLY A 21 -4.45 10.83 -6.13
N VAL A 22 -3.35 10.08 -6.07
CA VAL A 22 -2.79 9.40 -7.24
C VAL A 22 -3.71 8.25 -7.66
N SER A 23 -4.09 8.19 -8.93
CA SER A 23 -4.87 7.05 -9.42
C SER A 23 -4.09 5.73 -9.28
N THR A 24 -4.78 4.63 -8.96
CA THR A 24 -4.17 3.28 -8.83
C THR A 24 -3.28 2.91 -10.01
N ARG A 25 -3.67 3.32 -11.23
CA ARG A 25 -2.91 3.10 -12.46
C ARG A 25 -1.57 3.84 -12.48
N GLU A 26 -1.55 5.09 -12.00
CA GLU A 26 -0.34 5.90 -11.97
C GLU A 26 0.61 5.45 -10.85
N ALA A 27 0.06 5.10 -9.68
CA ALA A 27 0.83 4.45 -8.64
C ALA A 27 1.47 3.14 -9.16
N ALA A 28 0.70 2.31 -9.86
CA ALA A 28 1.22 1.08 -10.45
C ALA A 28 2.38 1.32 -11.43
N ARG A 29 2.29 2.34 -12.30
CA ARG A 29 3.43 2.73 -13.16
C ARG A 29 4.64 3.21 -12.36
N ARG A 30 4.43 4.11 -11.39
CA ARG A 30 5.50 4.72 -10.58
C ARG A 30 6.28 3.69 -9.78
N PHE A 31 5.58 2.66 -9.28
CA PHE A 31 6.16 1.57 -8.50
C PHE A 31 6.49 0.32 -9.34
N ARG A 32 6.26 0.34 -10.66
CA ARG A 32 6.46 -0.78 -11.59
C ARG A 32 5.79 -2.08 -11.14
N ILE A 33 4.56 -1.98 -10.64
CA ILE A 33 3.73 -3.12 -10.25
C ILE A 33 2.52 -3.26 -11.17
N GLY A 34 1.87 -4.43 -11.16
CA GLY A 34 0.61 -4.62 -11.86
C GLY A 34 -0.50 -3.71 -11.29
N ILE A 35 -1.31 -3.11 -12.17
CA ILE A 35 -2.46 -2.29 -11.78
C ILE A 35 -3.42 -3.11 -10.89
N SER A 36 -3.63 -4.38 -11.24
CA SER A 36 -4.45 -5.32 -10.46
C SER A 36 -3.89 -5.55 -9.05
N THR A 37 -2.56 -5.58 -8.91
CA THR A 37 -1.88 -5.72 -7.62
C THR A 37 -2.10 -4.47 -6.76
N ALA A 38 -1.89 -3.28 -7.32
CA ALA A 38 -2.14 -2.01 -6.64
C ALA A 38 -3.61 -1.88 -6.20
N GLY A 39 -4.55 -2.26 -7.09
CA GLY A 39 -5.99 -2.24 -6.80
C GLY A 39 -6.39 -3.23 -5.71
N SER A 40 -5.83 -4.45 -5.72
CA SER A 40 -6.04 -5.44 -4.66
C SER A 40 -5.52 -4.96 -3.31
N TRP A 41 -4.36 -4.30 -3.29
CA TRP A 41 -3.79 -3.71 -2.07
C TRP A 41 -4.66 -2.59 -1.50
N TYR A 42 -5.16 -1.70 -2.34
CA TYR A 42 -6.05 -0.61 -1.94
C TYR A 42 -7.44 -1.11 -1.53
N ARG A 43 -8.00 -2.09 -2.23
CA ARG A 43 -9.26 -2.74 -1.85
C ARG A 43 -9.13 -3.40 -0.47
N ARG A 44 -8.08 -4.20 -0.25
CA ARG A 44 -7.80 -4.79 1.05
C ARG A 44 -7.60 -3.72 2.14
N TYR A 45 -6.91 -2.62 1.83
CA TYR A 45 -6.77 -1.48 2.74
C TYR A 45 -8.12 -0.85 3.11
N ARG A 46 -9.03 -0.67 2.15
CA ARG A 46 -10.36 -0.12 2.41
C ARG A 46 -11.26 -1.09 3.19
N GLU A 47 -11.10 -2.40 3.00
CA GLU A 47 -11.86 -3.44 3.69
C GLU A 47 -11.43 -3.63 5.15
N THR A 48 -10.12 -3.62 5.43
CA THR A 48 -9.62 -3.75 6.81
C THR A 48 -9.45 -2.41 7.51
N GLY A 49 -9.43 -1.28 6.80
CA GLY A 49 -9.06 0.04 7.34
C GLY A 49 -7.60 0.11 7.82
N GLU A 50 -6.84 -0.96 7.62
CA GLU A 50 -5.48 -1.15 8.11
C GLU A 50 -4.50 -0.80 7.01
N LYS A 51 -3.99 0.44 7.06
CA LYS A 51 -2.95 1.00 6.16
C LYS A 51 -1.63 0.26 6.29
N GLU A 52 -1.45 -0.44 7.41
CA GLU A 52 -0.29 -1.22 7.82
C GLU A 52 -0.79 -2.51 8.47
N ALA A 53 -0.06 -3.62 8.32
CA ALA A 53 -0.33 -4.81 9.11
C ALA A 53 -0.14 -4.49 10.60
N ARG A 54 -1.24 -4.33 11.35
CA ARG A 54 -1.31 -3.99 12.79
C ARG A 54 -0.59 -2.69 13.17
N LYS A 55 -1.33 -1.77 13.79
CA LYS A 55 -0.75 -0.61 14.50
C LYS A 55 0.36 -1.07 15.45
N GLN A 56 1.62 -0.76 15.14
CA GLN A 56 2.64 -0.60 16.16
C GLN A 56 2.79 0.89 16.43
N GLY A 57 2.09 1.36 17.47
CA GLY A 57 2.36 2.64 18.12
C GLY A 57 1.71 3.87 17.50
N GLN A 58 0.63 4.32 18.12
CA GLN A 58 0.24 5.74 18.20
C GLN A 58 -0.17 5.95 19.67
N PRO A 59 0.02 7.10 20.36
CA PRO A 59 0.13 8.47 19.84
C PRO A 59 1.25 9.34 20.50
N SER A 60 1.45 10.54 19.95
CA SER A 60 1.63 11.77 20.73
C SER A 60 0.73 12.84 20.13
#